data_AF-A0A3L9GVU8-F1
#
_entry.id   AF-A0A3L9GVU8-F1
#
_cell.length_a   1.000
_cell.length_b   1.000
_cell.length_c   1.000
_cell.angle_alpha   90.00
_cell.angle_beta   90.00
_cell.angle_gamma   90.00
#
_symmetry.space_group_name_H-M   'P 1'
#
loop_
_entity.id
_entity.type
_entity.pdbx_description
1 polymer ?
#
loop_
_entity_poly.entity_id
_entity_poly.type
_entity_poly.pdbx_seq_one_letter_code
_entity_poly.pdbx_strand_id
1 'polypeptide(L)'
;TLEAHDIRAELKDGGEFSVKRVTLALDVWQSLLHMRWQFRDLTFWQLRFRTNTPITSGGSDDSLEASHISDLFLRQFDHFDLRDSEVSFLTPSGQRAELAIPQLTWLNDPRRHRAEGLVSLSSLTGQHGVMQVRMDLRDDEGLLSNGRVWLQADDIDLKPWLGKWMQDNIALETAQFSLEGWMTIDKGDVTGGDVWLKQGGASWLGEKQTHTLSVNNLTAHITRENPGWQFSIPDTRITMDGKPWP
;
A
#
# COMPACT_ATOMS: atom_id res chain seq x y z
N THR A 1 13.45 2.78 -28.64
CA THR A 1 12.78 2.04 -27.56
C THR A 1 13.16 0.60 -27.70
N LEU A 2 13.52 -0.06 -26.59
CA LEU A 2 13.89 -1.46 -26.51
C LEU A 2 12.86 -2.18 -25.63
N GLU A 3 12.66 -3.47 -25.89
CA GLU A 3 11.78 -4.31 -25.09
C GLU A 3 12.52 -5.57 -24.62
N ALA A 4 12.31 -5.92 -23.36
CA ALA A 4 12.73 -7.19 -22.79
C ALA A 4 11.48 -7.95 -22.34
N HIS A 5 11.49 -9.27 -22.52
CA HIS A 5 10.34 -10.13 -22.24
C HIS A 5 10.72 -11.25 -21.28
N ASP A 6 9.73 -11.70 -20.50
CA ASP A 6 9.81 -12.88 -19.65
C ASP A 6 11.04 -12.91 -18.71
N ILE A 7 11.28 -11.79 -18.03
CA ILE A 7 12.33 -11.68 -17.00
C ILE A 7 11.85 -12.39 -15.75
N ARG A 8 12.67 -13.25 -15.16
CA ARG A 8 12.36 -13.94 -13.89
C ARG A 8 13.59 -14.07 -13.01
N ALA A 9 13.37 -14.01 -11.70
CA ALA A 9 14.36 -14.28 -10.68
C ALA A 9 13.68 -14.93 -9.47
N GLU A 10 14.31 -15.94 -8.89
CA GLU A 10 13.90 -16.49 -7.60
C GLU A 10 14.48 -15.62 -6.48
N LEU A 11 13.76 -15.50 -5.37
CA LEU A 11 14.22 -14.80 -4.17
C LEU A 11 14.70 -15.82 -3.14
N LYS A 12 15.68 -15.44 -2.31
CA LYS A 12 16.18 -16.29 -1.21
C LYS A 12 15.11 -16.80 -0.23
N ASP A 13 14.01 -16.07 -0.06
CA ASP A 13 12.89 -16.46 0.81
C ASP A 13 11.94 -17.48 0.12
N GLY A 14 12.31 -18.02 -1.03
CA GLY A 14 11.46 -18.89 -1.86
C GLY A 14 10.34 -18.12 -2.56
N GLY A 15 10.43 -16.80 -2.60
CA GLY A 15 9.60 -15.92 -3.40
C GLY A 15 10.04 -15.89 -4.87
N GLU A 16 9.32 -15.09 -5.66
CA GLU A 16 9.58 -14.94 -7.10
C GLU A 16 9.40 -13.48 -7.51
N PHE A 17 10.30 -13.01 -8.36
CA PHE A 17 10.14 -11.80 -9.15
C PHE A 17 9.98 -12.20 -10.62
N SER A 18 8.93 -11.73 -11.27
CA SER A 18 8.77 -11.90 -12.72
C SER A 18 8.21 -10.65 -13.38
N VAL A 19 8.59 -10.42 -14.63
CA VAL A 19 8.05 -9.35 -15.47
C VAL A 19 7.83 -9.90 -16.87
N LYS A 20 6.61 -9.75 -17.38
CA LYS A 20 6.28 -10.24 -18.71
C LYS A 20 6.87 -9.37 -19.81
N ARG A 21 6.82 -8.05 -19.64
CA ARG A 21 7.44 -7.10 -20.59
C ARG A 21 7.97 -5.88 -19.87
N VAL A 22 9.19 -5.50 -20.20
CA VAL A 22 9.80 -4.22 -19.85
C VAL A 22 10.00 -3.42 -21.12
N THR A 23 9.39 -2.24 -21.20
CA THR A 23 9.68 -1.26 -22.25
C THR A 23 10.64 -0.24 -21.68
N LEU A 24 11.75 0.02 -22.39
CA LEU A 24 12.74 1.01 -21.97
C LEU A 24 13.19 1.92 -23.11
N ALA A 25 13.31 3.21 -22.83
CA ALA A 25 13.89 4.20 -23.73
C ALA A 25 15.17 4.79 -23.13
N LEU A 26 16.30 4.61 -23.81
CA LEU A 26 17.56 5.24 -23.44
C LEU A 26 17.59 6.70 -23.91
N ASP A 27 17.91 7.61 -23.01
CA ASP A 27 18.27 8.99 -23.35
C ASP A 27 19.75 9.05 -23.72
N VAL A 28 20.05 8.87 -25.02
CA VAL A 28 21.42 8.82 -25.53
C VAL A 28 22.20 10.09 -25.20
N TRP A 29 21.58 11.26 -25.32
CA TRP A 29 22.25 12.54 -25.10
C TRP A 29 22.60 12.74 -23.63
N GLN A 30 21.64 12.52 -22.74
CA GLN A 30 21.91 12.60 -21.31
C GLN A 30 22.87 11.51 -20.84
N SER A 31 22.81 10.32 -21.46
CA SER A 31 23.72 9.23 -21.12
C SER A 31 25.17 9.55 -21.44
N LEU A 32 25.42 10.13 -22.62
CA LEU A 32 26.74 10.57 -23.04
C LEU A 32 27.22 11.77 -22.20
N LEU A 33 26.35 12.73 -21.92
CA LEU A 33 26.69 13.92 -21.12
C LEU A 33 27.13 13.55 -19.69
N HIS A 34 26.46 12.59 -19.08
CA HIS A 34 26.71 12.18 -17.70
C HIS A 34 27.60 10.92 -17.58
N MET A 35 28.04 10.35 -18.71
CA MET A 35 28.83 9.10 -18.74
C MET A 35 28.21 7.95 -17.92
N ARG A 36 26.88 7.92 -17.84
CA ARG A 36 26.08 6.88 -17.17
C ARG A 36 24.84 6.61 -18.02
N TRP A 37 24.35 5.37 -18.06
CA TRP A 37 23.09 5.09 -18.76
C TRP A 37 21.93 5.86 -18.10
N GLN A 38 21.17 6.60 -18.90
CA GLN A 38 19.97 7.30 -18.45
C GLN A 38 18.76 6.80 -19.23
N PHE A 39 17.73 6.37 -18.51
CA PHE A 39 16.48 5.86 -19.09
C PHE A 39 15.36 6.85 -18.78
N ARG A 40 14.54 7.19 -19.78
CA ARG A 40 13.47 8.19 -19.62
C ARG A 40 12.08 7.58 -19.52
N ASP A 41 11.85 6.45 -20.19
CA ASP A 41 10.54 5.80 -20.26
C ASP A 41 10.70 4.32 -19.92
N LEU A 42 10.72 4.00 -18.62
CA LEU A 42 10.81 2.63 -18.13
C LEU A 42 9.44 2.16 -17.65
N THR A 43 8.84 1.20 -18.35
CA THR A 43 7.52 0.65 -17.99
C THR A 43 7.61 -0.85 -17.80
N PHE A 44 7.24 -1.31 -16.61
CA PHE A 44 7.10 -2.71 -16.27
C PHE A 44 5.64 -3.15 -16.41
N TRP A 45 5.39 -4.05 -17.35
CA TRP A 45 4.07 -4.62 -17.58
C TRP A 45 3.98 -5.99 -16.92
N GLN A 46 2.93 -6.19 -16.13
CA GLN A 46 2.65 -7.45 -15.46
C GLN A 46 3.84 -7.91 -14.60
N LEU A 47 4.41 -6.97 -13.86
CA LEU A 47 5.41 -7.28 -12.85
C LEU A 47 4.71 -7.98 -11.70
N ARG A 48 5.22 -9.14 -11.30
CA ARG A 48 4.76 -9.88 -10.13
C ARG A 48 5.92 -10.04 -9.17
N PHE A 49 5.77 -9.50 -7.98
CA PHE A 49 6.72 -9.67 -6.90
C PHE A 49 6.06 -10.42 -5.76
N ARG A 50 6.57 -11.61 -5.44
CA ARG A 50 6.07 -12.46 -4.36
C ARG A 50 7.18 -12.65 -3.35
N THR A 51 6.96 -12.22 -2.11
CA THR A 51 7.85 -12.47 -0.98
C THR A 51 7.15 -13.33 0.06
N ASN A 52 7.91 -14.18 0.74
CA ASN A 52 7.48 -14.94 1.91
C ASN A 52 8.02 -14.35 3.22
N THR A 53 8.74 -13.24 3.16
CA THR A 53 9.13 -12.45 4.33
C THR A 53 7.96 -11.54 4.75
N PRO A 54 7.54 -11.56 6.02
CA PRO A 54 6.55 -10.60 6.52
C PRO A 54 7.07 -9.17 6.39
N ILE A 55 6.25 -8.27 5.85
CA ILE A 55 6.59 -6.84 5.80
C ILE A 55 6.32 -6.26 7.19
N THR A 56 7.37 -6.09 8.01
CA THR A 56 7.28 -5.47 9.34
C THR A 56 8.03 -4.15 9.38
N SER A 57 7.44 -3.13 10.00
CA SER A 57 8.15 -1.89 10.36
C SER A 57 9.13 -2.21 11.50
N GLY A 58 10.43 -2.18 11.21
CA GLY A 58 11.49 -2.38 12.20
C GLY A 58 12.26 -3.68 12.03
N GLY A 59 13.42 -3.58 11.39
CA GLY A 59 14.56 -4.49 11.56
C GLY A 59 14.53 -5.81 10.78
N SER A 60 15.26 -5.87 9.67
CA SER A 60 16.49 -6.69 9.59
C SER A 60 17.07 -6.68 8.17
N ASP A 61 18.38 -6.57 8.16
CA ASP A 61 19.32 -6.41 7.05
C ASP A 61 19.49 -7.69 6.20
N ASP A 62 18.49 -8.59 6.15
CA ASP A 62 18.78 -10.01 5.87
C ASP A 62 18.01 -10.63 4.69
N SER A 63 17.73 -9.84 3.65
CA SER A 63 17.37 -10.41 2.34
C SER A 63 18.17 -9.76 1.22
N LEU A 64 19.44 -10.16 1.12
CA LEU A 64 20.41 -9.67 0.13
C LEU A 64 19.87 -9.57 -1.32
N GLU A 65 18.89 -10.37 -1.73
CA GLU A 65 18.27 -10.27 -3.06
C GLU A 65 17.07 -9.32 -3.13
N ALA A 66 16.24 -9.25 -2.08
CA ALA A 66 15.22 -8.21 -1.98
C ALA A 66 15.87 -6.83 -1.88
N SER A 67 17.06 -6.73 -1.27
CA SER A 67 17.87 -5.52 -1.28
C SER A 67 18.44 -5.20 -2.68
N HIS A 68 18.80 -6.19 -3.49
CA HIS A 68 19.25 -5.93 -4.87
C HIS A 68 18.12 -5.46 -5.78
N ILE A 69 16.92 -6.05 -5.66
CA ILE A 69 15.74 -5.62 -6.40
C ILE A 69 15.31 -4.23 -5.91
N SER A 70 15.27 -3.99 -4.60
CA SER A 70 14.94 -2.67 -4.08
C SER A 70 15.98 -1.62 -4.49
N ASP A 71 17.28 -1.92 -4.43
CA ASP A 71 18.33 -1.03 -4.92
C ASP A 71 18.16 -0.70 -6.41
N LEU A 72 17.78 -1.69 -7.24
CA LEU A 72 17.49 -1.45 -8.64
C LEU A 72 16.35 -0.44 -8.81
N PHE A 73 15.19 -0.71 -8.19
CA PHE A 73 14.01 0.15 -8.32
C PHE A 73 14.15 1.51 -7.64
N LEU A 74 14.92 1.62 -6.56
CA LEU A 74 15.04 2.86 -5.77
C LEU A 74 16.23 3.73 -6.20
N ARG A 75 17.31 3.13 -6.72
CA ARG A 75 18.57 3.86 -6.98
C ARG A 75 18.99 3.88 -8.44
N GLN A 76 18.65 2.86 -9.23
CA GLN A 76 19.11 2.78 -10.62
C GLN A 76 18.15 3.40 -11.62
N PHE A 77 16.86 3.44 -11.30
CA PHE A 77 15.85 4.00 -12.18
C PHE A 77 15.39 5.36 -11.66
N ASP A 78 15.70 6.43 -12.39
CA ASP A 78 15.27 7.79 -12.02
C ASP A 78 13.71 7.91 -12.08
N HIS A 79 13.06 7.19 -12.99
CA HIS A 79 11.60 7.16 -13.15
C HIS A 79 11.15 5.83 -13.73
N PHE A 80 10.03 5.28 -13.25
CA PHE A 80 9.41 4.12 -13.86
C PHE A 80 7.90 4.04 -13.61
N ASP A 81 7.23 3.33 -14.51
CA ASP A 81 5.81 2.99 -14.41
C ASP A 81 5.61 1.49 -14.18
N LEU A 82 4.62 1.13 -13.38
CA LEU A 82 4.07 -0.20 -13.23
C LEU A 82 2.68 -0.24 -13.89
N ARG A 83 2.41 -1.30 -14.65
CA ARG A 83 1.14 -1.51 -15.35
C ARG A 83 0.67 -2.95 -15.17
N ASP A 84 -0.57 -3.14 -14.72
CA ASP A 84 -1.18 -4.44 -14.47
C ASP A 84 -0.29 -5.37 -13.61
N SER A 85 0.35 -4.79 -12.60
CA SER A 85 1.34 -5.43 -11.75
C SER A 85 0.74 -5.92 -10.45
N GLU A 86 1.47 -6.75 -9.70
CA GLU A 86 1.00 -7.37 -8.45
C GLU A 86 2.14 -7.57 -7.47
N VAL A 87 1.86 -7.34 -6.18
CA VAL A 87 2.77 -7.62 -5.06
C VAL A 87 2.08 -8.57 -4.08
N SER A 88 2.66 -9.73 -3.83
CA SER A 88 2.18 -10.74 -2.87
C SER A 88 3.13 -10.83 -1.67
N PHE A 89 2.60 -10.68 -0.47
CA PHE A 89 3.40 -10.66 0.77
C PHE A 89 2.68 -11.34 1.93
N LEU A 90 3.43 -11.68 2.98
CA LEU A 90 2.85 -12.13 4.24
C LEU A 90 2.57 -10.92 5.14
N THR A 91 1.33 -10.83 5.63
CA THR A 91 0.97 -9.88 6.68
C THR A 91 1.62 -10.27 8.01
N PRO A 92 1.70 -9.37 9.01
CA PRO A 92 2.18 -9.72 10.36
C PRO A 92 1.39 -10.87 11.03
N SER A 93 0.15 -11.11 10.59
CA SER A 93 -0.68 -12.23 11.05
C SER A 93 -0.34 -13.58 10.39
N GLY A 94 0.63 -13.61 9.46
CA GLY A 94 1.02 -14.78 8.67
C GLY A 94 0.11 -15.08 7.48
N GLN A 95 -0.96 -14.30 7.27
CA GLN A 95 -1.84 -14.45 6.12
C GLN A 95 -1.22 -13.84 4.87
N ARG A 96 -1.38 -14.50 3.73
CA ARG A 96 -0.97 -13.97 2.43
C ARG A 96 -1.95 -12.89 1.96
N ALA A 97 -1.41 -11.75 1.56
CA ALA A 97 -2.14 -10.66 0.93
C ALA A 97 -1.57 -10.39 -0.47
N GLU A 98 -2.44 -9.99 -1.39
CA GLU A 98 -2.08 -9.60 -2.75
C GLU A 98 -2.54 -8.18 -3.01
N LEU A 99 -1.60 -7.34 -3.43
CA LEU A 99 -1.82 -5.97 -3.84
C LEU A 99 -1.70 -5.90 -5.36
N ALA A 100 -2.83 -5.79 -6.03
CA ALA A 100 -2.88 -5.45 -7.44
C ALA A 100 -2.56 -3.96 -7.64
N ILE A 101 -1.78 -3.67 -8.67
CA ILE A 101 -1.30 -2.34 -9.05
C ILE A 101 -1.68 -2.13 -10.53
N PRO A 102 -2.92 -1.70 -10.82
CA PRO A 102 -3.34 -1.41 -12.19
C PRO A 102 -2.42 -0.39 -12.87
N GLN A 103 -2.07 0.67 -12.14
CA GLN A 103 -1.17 1.70 -12.63
C GLN A 103 -0.47 2.38 -11.44
N LEU A 104 0.85 2.48 -11.50
CA LEU A 104 1.62 3.29 -10.56
C LEU A 104 2.78 3.94 -11.27
N THR A 105 3.01 5.20 -10.98
CA THR A 105 4.16 5.96 -11.44
C THR A 105 5.06 6.24 -10.26
N TRP A 106 6.35 6.00 -10.44
CA TRP A 106 7.37 6.19 -9.44
C TRP A 106 8.48 7.13 -9.95
N LEU A 107 8.95 7.99 -9.07
CA LEU A 107 9.98 8.99 -9.34
C LEU A 107 11.03 8.98 -8.22
N ASN A 108 12.28 8.79 -8.62
CA ASN A 108 13.45 8.80 -7.76
C ASN A 108 14.30 10.04 -8.01
N ASP A 109 14.48 10.83 -6.96
CA ASP A 109 15.57 11.77 -6.80
C ASP A 109 16.61 11.13 -5.85
N PRO A 110 17.87 11.59 -5.78
CA PRO A 110 18.95 10.91 -5.03
C PRO A 110 18.66 10.57 -3.56
N ARG A 111 17.73 11.27 -2.91
CA ARG A 111 17.29 11.02 -1.52
C ARG A 111 15.78 11.18 -1.33
N ARG A 112 14.99 11.24 -2.40
CA ARG A 112 13.55 11.50 -2.33
C ARG A 112 12.83 10.62 -3.34
N HIS A 113 11.85 9.90 -2.86
CA HIS A 113 11.11 8.90 -3.60
C HIS A 113 9.65 9.28 -3.57
N ARG A 114 9.06 9.44 -4.75
CA ARG A 114 7.66 9.81 -4.90
C ARG A 114 6.95 8.77 -5.72
N ALA A 115 5.73 8.44 -5.32
CA ALA A 115 4.89 7.55 -6.08
C ALA A 115 3.46 8.06 -6.10
N GLU A 116 2.76 7.83 -7.20
CA GLU A 116 1.32 8.01 -7.28
C GLU A 116 0.69 6.94 -8.17
N GLY A 117 -0.51 6.50 -7.82
CA GLY A 117 -1.15 5.47 -8.60
C GLY A 117 -2.44 4.94 -8.01
N LEU A 118 -2.89 3.87 -8.65
CA LEU A 118 -4.03 3.07 -8.28
C LEU A 118 -3.53 1.72 -7.75
N VAL A 119 -4.11 1.29 -6.65
CA VAL A 119 -3.87 -0.02 -6.05
C VAL A 119 -5.20 -0.65 -5.65
N SER A 120 -5.26 -1.96 -5.62
CA SER A 120 -6.42 -2.69 -5.12
C SER A 120 -5.91 -3.92 -4.39
N LEU A 121 -6.35 -4.15 -3.16
CA LEU A 121 -6.09 -5.44 -2.53
C LEU A 121 -7.04 -6.48 -3.10
N SER A 122 -6.47 -7.51 -3.73
CA SER A 122 -7.21 -8.71 -4.08
C SER A 122 -7.16 -9.62 -2.86
N SER A 123 -8.32 -10.06 -2.39
CA SER A 123 -8.37 -11.18 -1.44
C SER A 123 -8.92 -12.41 -2.16
N LEU A 124 -8.86 -13.57 -1.50
CA LEU A 124 -9.47 -14.81 -1.95
C LEU A 124 -10.95 -14.67 -2.34
N THR A 125 -11.63 -13.59 -1.94
CA THR A 125 -13.05 -13.33 -2.20
C THR A 125 -13.34 -12.33 -3.34
N GLY A 126 -12.33 -11.78 -4.02
CA GLY A 126 -12.52 -10.91 -5.20
C GLY A 126 -11.73 -9.60 -5.20
N GLN A 127 -12.08 -8.71 -6.14
CA GLN A 127 -11.59 -7.33 -6.20
C GLN A 127 -12.49 -6.44 -5.34
N HIS A 128 -11.93 -5.81 -4.32
CA HIS A 128 -12.69 -5.14 -3.27
C HIS A 128 -12.78 -3.62 -3.42
N GLY A 129 -12.35 -3.11 -4.57
CA GLY A 129 -12.34 -1.70 -4.91
C GLY A 129 -10.94 -1.15 -5.15
N VAL A 130 -10.86 -0.04 -5.90
CA VAL A 130 -9.61 0.62 -6.27
C VAL A 130 -9.36 1.78 -5.33
N MET A 131 -8.14 1.89 -4.84
CA MET A 131 -7.66 2.95 -3.96
C MET A 131 -6.63 3.79 -4.70
N GLN A 132 -6.67 5.10 -4.50
CA GLN A 132 -5.63 6.00 -4.93
C GLN A 132 -4.57 6.08 -3.84
N VAL A 133 -3.30 6.00 -4.24
CA VAL A 133 -2.16 6.14 -3.33
C VAL A 133 -1.23 7.24 -3.82
N ARG A 134 -0.69 8.01 -2.88
CA ARG A 134 0.42 8.93 -3.11
C ARG A 134 1.45 8.77 -2.01
N MET A 135 2.70 8.97 -2.35
CA MET A 135 3.82 8.79 -1.45
C MET A 135 4.88 9.86 -1.72
N ASP A 136 5.46 10.39 -0.66
CA ASP A 136 6.65 11.26 -0.71
C ASP A 136 7.54 10.91 0.49
N LEU A 137 8.57 10.10 0.24
CA LEU A 137 9.50 9.58 1.24
C LEU A 137 10.94 10.00 0.93
N ARG A 138 11.80 9.94 1.94
CA ARG A 138 13.20 10.36 1.87
C ARG A 138 14.13 9.38 2.56
N ASP A 139 15.37 9.38 2.08
CA ASP A 139 16.47 8.57 2.60
C ASP A 139 17.31 9.36 3.60
N ASP A 140 16.72 9.75 4.74
CA ASP A 140 17.42 10.55 5.75
C ASP A 140 18.17 9.70 6.78
N GLU A 141 17.56 8.63 7.27
CA GLU A 141 18.12 7.67 8.23
C GLU A 141 17.87 6.22 7.77
N GLY A 142 18.22 5.92 6.52
CA GLY A 142 17.94 4.64 5.85
C GLY A 142 16.96 4.79 4.68
N LEU A 143 16.75 3.71 3.94
CA LEU A 143 15.86 3.69 2.76
C LEU A 143 14.42 4.02 3.16
N LEU A 144 13.79 4.96 2.45
CA LEU A 144 12.39 5.35 2.62
C LEU A 144 12.00 5.69 4.07
N SER A 145 12.96 6.23 4.82
CA SER A 145 12.88 6.36 6.28
C SER A 145 11.97 7.48 6.77
N ASN A 146 11.71 8.50 5.96
CA ASN A 146 11.03 9.71 6.42
C ASN A 146 10.04 10.25 5.40
N GLY A 147 8.83 10.62 5.81
CA GLY A 147 7.89 11.32 4.95
C GLY A 147 6.43 10.94 5.18
N ARG A 148 5.61 11.05 4.12
CA ARG A 148 4.17 10.81 4.21
C ARG A 148 3.66 9.92 3.10
N VAL A 149 2.72 9.06 3.46
CA VAL A 149 1.91 8.27 2.53
C VAL A 149 0.47 8.76 2.66
N TRP A 150 -0.22 8.87 1.55
CA TRP A 150 -1.63 9.23 1.46
C TRP A 150 -2.38 8.14 0.70
N LEU A 151 -3.58 7.82 1.17
CA LEU A 151 -4.46 6.85 0.55
C LEU A 151 -5.89 7.38 0.56
N GLN A 152 -6.61 7.22 -0.55
CA GLN A 152 -8.04 7.46 -0.64
C GLN A 152 -8.74 6.28 -1.28
N ALA A 153 -9.92 5.97 -0.77
CA ALA A 153 -10.80 5.00 -1.38
C ALA A 153 -12.25 5.42 -1.23
N ASP A 154 -13.05 5.24 -2.27
CA ASP A 154 -14.46 5.62 -2.30
C ASP A 154 -15.32 4.35 -2.47
N ASP A 155 -16.34 4.21 -1.63
CA ASP A 155 -17.33 3.12 -1.65
C ASP A 155 -16.74 1.69 -1.75
N ILE A 156 -15.86 1.36 -0.81
CA ILE A 156 -15.13 0.09 -0.80
C ILE A 156 -15.79 -0.90 0.16
N ASP A 157 -15.96 -2.16 -0.28
CA ASP A 157 -16.42 -3.26 0.58
C ASP A 157 -15.30 -3.73 1.51
N LEU A 158 -15.37 -3.31 2.78
CA LEU A 158 -14.38 -3.59 3.78
C LEU A 158 -14.48 -5.00 4.39
N LYS A 159 -15.55 -5.77 4.15
CA LYS A 159 -15.76 -7.10 4.76
C LYS A 159 -14.52 -8.01 4.73
N PRO A 160 -13.76 -8.11 3.62
CA PRO A 160 -12.61 -9.01 3.54
C PRO A 160 -11.41 -8.59 4.39
N TRP A 161 -11.29 -7.30 4.74
CA TRP A 161 -10.17 -6.78 5.53
C TRP A 161 -10.47 -6.66 7.02
N LEU A 162 -11.74 -6.81 7.42
CA LEU A 162 -12.10 -6.91 8.82
C LEU A 162 -11.48 -8.20 9.39
N GLY A 163 -10.81 -8.09 10.54
CA GLY A 163 -10.03 -9.21 11.09
C GLY A 163 -10.87 -10.49 11.24
N LYS A 164 -10.23 -11.66 11.19
CA LYS A 164 -10.90 -12.97 11.29
C LYS A 164 -11.89 -13.06 12.46
N TRP A 165 -11.55 -12.46 13.60
CA TRP A 165 -12.48 -12.39 14.73
C TRP A 165 -13.82 -11.72 14.37
N MET A 166 -13.81 -10.58 13.67
CA MET A 166 -15.06 -9.93 13.21
C MET A 166 -15.80 -10.83 12.22
N GLN A 167 -15.10 -11.43 11.26
CA GLN A 167 -15.71 -12.30 10.24
C GLN A 167 -16.36 -13.55 10.85
N ASP A 168 -15.70 -14.15 11.85
CA ASP A 168 -16.14 -15.40 12.47
C ASP A 168 -17.26 -15.19 13.51
N ASN A 169 -17.33 -14.01 14.12
CA ASN A 169 -18.27 -13.73 15.24
C ASN A 169 -19.41 -12.79 14.86
N ILE A 170 -19.27 -12.01 13.79
CA ILE A 170 -20.28 -11.06 13.33
C ILE A 170 -20.62 -11.40 11.89
N ALA A 171 -21.86 -11.88 11.68
CA ALA A 171 -22.39 -12.16 10.35
C ALA A 171 -22.70 -10.84 9.60
N LEU A 172 -21.63 -10.17 9.16
CA LEU A 172 -21.70 -8.92 8.40
C LEU A 172 -22.36 -9.18 7.04
N GLU A 173 -23.50 -8.52 6.82
CA GLU A 173 -24.16 -8.47 5.52
C GLU A 173 -23.46 -7.44 4.61
N THR A 174 -23.19 -6.26 5.16
CA THR A 174 -22.54 -5.14 4.46
C THR A 174 -21.46 -4.48 5.31
N ALA A 175 -20.43 -3.93 4.66
CA ALA A 175 -19.46 -3.03 5.27
C ALA A 175 -18.86 -2.14 4.17
N GLN A 176 -19.53 -1.04 3.81
CA GLN A 176 -19.12 -0.17 2.71
C GLN A 176 -18.68 1.19 3.23
N PHE A 177 -17.47 1.63 2.86
CA PHE A 177 -16.90 2.86 3.39
C PHE A 177 -16.13 3.64 2.33
N SER A 178 -16.24 4.97 2.40
CA SER A 178 -15.36 5.92 1.72
C SER A 178 -14.43 6.55 2.74
N LEU A 179 -13.12 6.44 2.52
CA LEU A 179 -12.09 6.83 3.47
C LEU A 179 -10.93 7.56 2.81
N GLU A 180 -10.25 8.36 3.61
CA GLU A 180 -8.98 8.99 3.27
C GLU A 180 -8.05 8.89 4.47
N GLY A 181 -6.77 8.66 4.22
CA GLY A 181 -5.79 8.42 5.27
C GLY A 181 -4.43 9.00 4.92
N TRP A 182 -3.77 9.53 5.94
CA TRP A 182 -2.38 9.97 5.89
C TRP A 182 -1.59 9.17 6.91
N MET A 183 -0.41 8.70 6.52
CA MET A 183 0.51 8.00 7.39
C MET A 183 1.85 8.75 7.38
N THR A 184 2.37 9.02 8.56
CA THR A 184 3.68 9.66 8.76
C THR A 184 4.69 8.59 9.15
N ILE A 185 5.82 8.60 8.44
CA ILE A 185 6.95 7.72 8.70
C ILE A 185 8.12 8.61 9.16
N ASP A 186 8.76 8.22 10.26
CA ASP A 186 9.95 8.86 10.79
C ASP A 186 10.93 7.77 11.24
N LYS A 187 12.19 7.87 10.79
CA LYS A 187 13.25 6.87 11.05
C LYS A 187 12.88 5.42 10.68
N GLY A 188 12.05 5.25 9.65
CA GLY A 188 11.56 3.94 9.18
C GLY A 188 10.38 3.38 9.98
N ASP A 189 9.94 4.07 11.03
CA ASP A 189 8.79 3.69 11.83
C ASP A 189 7.58 4.56 11.53
N VAL A 190 6.39 3.96 11.56
CA VAL A 190 5.13 4.74 11.51
C VAL A 190 4.97 5.47 12.84
N THR A 191 4.97 6.79 12.82
CA THR A 191 4.89 7.64 14.03
C THR A 191 3.53 8.30 14.23
N GLY A 192 2.70 8.32 13.19
CA GLY A 192 1.34 8.83 13.31
C GLY A 192 0.61 8.86 11.99
N GLY A 193 -0.57 9.47 12.01
CA GLY A 193 -1.41 9.60 10.84
C GLY A 193 -2.75 10.27 11.13
N ASP A 194 -3.47 10.55 10.07
CA ASP A 194 -4.83 11.08 10.12
C ASP A 194 -5.72 10.15 9.31
N VAL A 195 -6.93 9.91 9.80
CA VAL A 195 -7.94 9.13 9.10
C VAL A 195 -9.21 9.96 9.01
N TRP A 196 -9.83 9.96 7.83
CA TRP A 196 -11.12 10.56 7.57
C TRP A 196 -12.04 9.53 6.94
N LEU A 197 -13.00 9.03 7.72
CA LEU A 197 -14.12 8.25 7.22
C LEU A 197 -15.20 9.22 6.73
N LYS A 198 -15.19 9.48 5.42
CA LYS A 198 -16.10 10.44 4.77
C LYS A 198 -17.54 10.02 4.99
N GLN A 199 -17.84 8.77 4.69
CA GLN A 199 -19.15 8.16 4.81
C GLN A 199 -19.01 6.65 4.78
N GLY A 200 -19.99 5.95 5.35
CA GLY A 200 -20.07 4.51 5.20
C GLY A 200 -21.01 3.89 6.20
N GLY A 201 -21.12 2.57 6.14
CA GLY A 201 -21.90 1.82 7.08
C GLY A 201 -21.65 0.33 7.00
N ALA A 202 -22.08 -0.36 8.04
CA ALA A 202 -22.07 -1.80 8.12
C ALA A 202 -23.42 -2.29 8.65
N SER A 203 -23.83 -3.48 8.21
CA SER A 203 -25.00 -4.16 8.75
C SER A 203 -24.67 -5.61 9.06
N TRP A 204 -25.28 -6.14 10.12
CA TRP A 204 -25.11 -7.53 10.51
C TRP A 204 -26.39 -8.07 11.15
N LEU A 205 -26.61 -9.37 11.01
CA LEU A 205 -27.73 -10.05 11.63
C LEU A 205 -27.41 -10.31 13.12
N GLY A 206 -28.15 -9.67 14.03
CA GLY A 206 -28.16 -10.01 15.44
C GLY A 206 -29.19 -11.11 15.76
N GLU A 207 -29.27 -11.52 17.03
CA GLU A 207 -30.19 -12.59 17.45
C GLU A 207 -31.68 -12.30 17.19
N LYS A 208 -32.08 -11.02 17.21
CA LYS A 208 -33.48 -10.59 17.14
C LYS A 208 -33.78 -9.62 15.99
N GLN A 209 -32.78 -8.90 15.52
CA GLN A 209 -32.91 -7.87 14.49
C GLN A 209 -31.58 -7.66 13.76
N THR A 210 -31.65 -7.12 12.55
CA THR A 210 -30.46 -6.60 11.85
C THR A 210 -30.04 -5.30 12.53
N HIS A 211 -28.76 -5.23 12.89
CA HIS A 211 -28.14 -4.03 13.40
C HIS A 211 -27.47 -3.27 12.27
N THR A 212 -27.44 -1.95 12.40
CA THR A 212 -26.82 -1.04 11.44
C THR A 212 -25.87 -0.10 12.15
N LEU A 213 -24.71 0.10 11.55
CA LEU A 213 -23.76 1.14 11.91
C LEU A 213 -23.63 2.07 10.70
N SER A 214 -23.66 3.38 10.94
CA SER A 214 -23.32 4.37 9.92
C SER A 214 -22.31 5.34 10.48
N VAL A 215 -21.42 5.83 9.61
CA VAL A 215 -20.45 6.87 9.92
C VAL A 215 -20.63 8.00 8.92
N ASN A 216 -20.56 9.23 9.42
CA ASN A 216 -20.62 10.41 8.57
C ASN A 216 -19.59 11.42 9.02
N ASN A 217 -18.50 11.54 8.27
CA ASN A 217 -17.45 12.53 8.50
C ASN A 217 -16.66 12.34 9.82
N LEU A 218 -16.37 11.09 10.20
CA LEU A 218 -15.50 10.81 11.35
C LEU A 218 -14.05 11.11 10.99
N THR A 219 -13.36 11.87 11.83
CA THR A 219 -11.92 12.10 11.72
C THR A 219 -11.20 11.57 12.96
N ALA A 220 -10.05 10.94 12.77
CA ALA A 220 -9.20 10.48 13.85
C ALA A 220 -7.76 10.90 13.59
N HIS A 221 -7.10 11.42 14.63
CA HIS A 221 -5.67 11.67 14.64
C HIS A 221 -4.99 10.57 15.48
N ILE A 222 -3.93 9.99 14.92
CA ILE A 222 -3.22 8.84 15.49
C ILE A 222 -1.78 9.26 15.72
N THR A 223 -1.31 9.13 16.96
CA THR A 223 0.07 9.45 17.34
C THR A 223 0.68 8.30 18.10
N ARG A 224 1.95 8.01 17.81
CA ARG A 224 2.72 7.06 18.60
C ARG A 224 3.13 7.72 19.92
N GLU A 225 2.75 7.12 21.04
CA GLU A 225 3.18 7.51 22.39
C GLU A 225 3.92 6.32 23.01
N ASN A 226 5.21 6.43 23.35
CA ASN A 226 5.94 5.27 23.85
C ASN A 226 5.56 4.94 25.32
N PRO A 227 5.05 3.72 25.64
CA PRO A 227 4.76 2.57 24.77
C PRO A 227 3.27 2.47 24.38
N GLY A 228 2.92 2.63 23.10
CA GLY A 228 1.52 2.63 22.67
C GLY A 228 1.17 3.60 21.56
N TRP A 229 -0.14 3.75 21.38
CA TRP A 229 -0.77 4.61 20.38
C TRP A 229 -1.85 5.43 21.06
N GLN A 230 -1.89 6.72 20.75
CA GLN A 230 -2.95 7.62 21.16
C GLN A 230 -3.85 7.89 19.95
N PHE A 231 -5.16 7.83 20.20
CA PHE A 231 -6.20 8.10 19.21
C PHE A 231 -7.01 9.30 19.70
N SER A 232 -7.03 10.37 18.92
CA SER A 232 -7.86 11.54 19.17
C SER A 232 -8.97 11.58 18.14
N ILE A 233 -10.22 11.40 18.60
CA ILE A 233 -11.43 11.42 17.78
C ILE A 233 -12.29 12.57 18.33
N PRO A 234 -12.25 13.77 17.71
CA PRO A 234 -12.95 14.94 18.24
C PRO A 234 -14.47 14.75 18.31
N ASP A 235 -15.02 14.01 17.35
CA ASP A 235 -16.43 13.72 17.20
C ASP A 235 -16.56 12.39 16.47
N THR A 236 -17.22 11.41 17.10
CA THR A 236 -17.34 10.07 16.54
C THR A 236 -18.24 10.07 15.31
N ARG A 237 -19.34 10.83 15.31
CA ARG A 237 -20.32 10.85 14.21
C ARG A 237 -20.74 9.46 13.72
N ILE A 238 -20.76 8.51 14.65
CA ILE A 238 -21.24 7.16 14.43
C ILE A 238 -22.69 7.13 14.87
N THR A 239 -23.53 6.46 14.11
CA THR A 239 -24.88 6.09 14.55
C THR A 239 -25.02 4.58 14.52
N MET A 240 -25.55 4.00 15.59
CA MET A 240 -25.93 2.60 15.66
C MET A 240 -27.46 2.50 15.78
N ASP A 241 -28.09 1.75 14.87
CA ASP A 241 -29.54 1.57 14.82
C ASP A 241 -30.31 2.91 14.83
N GLY A 242 -29.78 3.90 14.08
CA GLY A 242 -30.32 5.25 13.99
C GLY A 242 -30.08 6.13 15.22
N LYS A 243 -29.38 5.64 16.25
CA LYS A 243 -29.05 6.40 17.46
C LYS A 243 -27.56 6.78 17.45
N PRO A 244 -27.19 8.02 17.78
CA PRO A 244 -25.79 8.38 17.95
C PRO A 244 -25.08 7.44 18.92
N TRP A 245 -23.96 6.88 18.48
CA TRP A 245 -23.04 6.08 19.29
C TRP A 245 -22.06 7.03 20.00
N PRO A 246 -21.61 6.73 21.24
CA PRO A 246 -20.70 7.62 21.97
C PRO A 246 -19.44 7.95 21.15
#